data_AF-A0A2C9LUJ2-F1
#
_entry.id   AF-A0A2C9LUJ2-F1
#
_cell.length_a   1.000
_cell.length_b   1.000
_cell.length_c   1.000
_cell.angle_alpha   90.00
_cell.angle_beta   90.00
_cell.angle_gamma   90.00
#
_symmetry.space_group_name_H-M   'P 1'
#
loop_
_entity.id
_entity.type
_entity.pdbx_description
1 polymer ?
#
loop_
_entity_poly.entity_id
_entity_poly.type
_entity_poly.pdbx_seq_one_letter_code
_entity_poly.pdbx_strand_id
1 'polypeptide(L)'
;MRGPSRPFLKLFVQLENKTVITSPKLELVSSAFNKVAQMVQDIGKRIFIWSDPPASLFAKLELKSQIKVSEPMILLQKNCYKLLMENKDVVKYNNMGLMFTPFIEEIKKALKIFKNFEHIWMEDKEEKLQEFLKTNPGLYEFKEEYIRLQKLSKRVDNIVPEIAIGNICLDTG
;
A
#
# COMPACT_ATOMS: atom_id res chain seq x y z
N MET A 1 -25.44 -8.45 12.76
CA MET A 1 -24.45 -7.38 13.01
C MET A 1 -23.09 -7.89 12.59
N ARG A 2 -22.50 -7.37 11.50
CA ARG A 2 -21.10 -7.68 11.14
C ARG A 2 -20.22 -6.93 12.14
N GLY A 3 -19.35 -7.63 12.87
CA GLY A 3 -18.34 -7.00 13.73
C GLY A 3 -17.42 -6.07 12.92
N PRO A 4 -16.60 -5.22 13.57
CA PRO A 4 -15.68 -4.35 12.86
C PRO A 4 -14.83 -5.21 11.93
N SER A 5 -14.97 -4.97 10.62
CA SER A 5 -14.22 -5.70 9.60
C SER A 5 -12.75 -5.47 9.87
N ARG A 6 -11.99 -6.54 10.12
CA ARG A 6 -10.53 -6.44 10.29
C ARG A 6 -9.96 -5.75 9.05
N PRO A 7 -9.04 -4.79 9.22
CA PRO A 7 -8.41 -4.14 8.07
C PRO A 7 -7.67 -5.19 7.25
N PHE A 8 -7.72 -5.06 5.93
CA PHE A 8 -7.02 -5.96 5.02
C PHE A 8 -5.51 -5.72 5.09
N LEU A 9 -5.10 -4.46 5.26
CA LEU A 9 -3.70 -4.06 5.35
C LEU A 9 -3.49 -3.20 6.60
N LYS A 10 -2.46 -3.50 7.37
CA LYS A 10 -2.00 -2.67 8.49
C LYS A 10 -0.61 -2.12 8.17
N LEU A 11 -0.44 -0.80 8.27
CA LEU A 11 0.81 -0.10 8.03
C LEU A 11 1.19 0.65 9.30
N PHE A 12 2.45 0.61 9.70
CA PHE A 12 2.94 1.32 10.88
C PHE A 12 3.51 2.67 10.46
N VAL A 13 3.09 3.74 11.12
CA VAL A 13 3.65 5.08 10.93
C VAL A 13 4.88 5.18 11.82
N GLN A 14 6.02 5.49 11.23
CA GLN A 14 7.30 5.56 11.91
C GLN A 14 8.05 6.82 11.51
N LEU A 15 8.86 7.34 12.43
CA LEU A 15 9.79 8.41 12.16
C LEU A 15 11.15 7.80 11.80
N GLU A 16 11.56 7.91 10.54
CA GLU A 16 12.86 7.45 10.04
C GLU A 16 13.62 8.66 9.47
N ASN A 17 14.85 8.91 9.93
CA ASN A 17 15.69 10.01 9.46
C ASN A 17 14.96 11.36 9.39
N LYS A 18 14.25 11.72 10.48
CA LYS A 18 13.44 12.94 10.61
C LYS A 18 12.26 13.07 9.62
N THR A 19 11.92 12.00 8.92
CA THR A 19 10.78 11.95 7.99
C THR A 19 9.75 10.94 8.47
N VAL A 20 8.48 11.30 8.39
CA VAL A 20 7.37 10.40 8.72
C VAL A 20 7.11 9.48 7.53
N ILE A 21 7.32 8.19 7.72
CA ILE A 21 7.17 7.15 6.71
C ILE A 21 6.25 6.04 7.19
N THR A 22 5.77 5.21 6.26
CA THR A 22 5.08 3.96 6.60
C THR A 22 6.03 2.78 6.51
N SER A 23 5.90 1.85 7.45
CA SER A 23 6.51 0.53 7.43
C SER A 23 5.41 -0.54 7.28
N PRO A 24 5.44 -1.38 6.23
CA PRO A 24 6.37 -1.37 5.10
C PRO A 24 6.20 -0.14 4.19
N LYS A 25 7.23 0.16 3.38
CA LYS A 25 7.19 1.22 2.36
C LYS A 25 6.07 0.96 1.34
N LEU A 26 5.38 2.01 0.90
CA LEU A 26 4.24 1.90 -0.02
C LEU A 26 4.59 1.26 -1.37
N GLU A 27 5.84 1.45 -1.83
CA GLU A 27 6.38 0.81 -3.03
C GLU A 27 6.44 -0.73 -2.89
N LEU A 28 6.81 -1.22 -1.71
CA LEU A 28 6.84 -2.65 -1.41
C LEU A 28 5.43 -3.22 -1.41
N VAL A 29 4.45 -2.47 -0.90
CA VAL A 29 3.04 -2.87 -0.91
C VAL A 29 2.53 -2.97 -2.35
N SER A 30 2.77 -1.96 -3.20
CA SER A 30 2.38 -1.99 -4.61
C SER A 30 3.06 -3.13 -5.38
N SER A 31 4.36 -3.34 -5.15
CA SER A 31 5.12 -4.45 -5.72
C SER A 31 4.59 -5.81 -5.26
N ALA A 32 4.20 -5.95 -3.98
CA ALA A 32 3.60 -7.17 -3.45
C ALA A 32 2.26 -7.48 -4.13
N PHE A 33 1.40 -6.49 -4.35
CA PHE A 33 0.15 -6.69 -5.12
C PHE A 33 0.42 -7.15 -6.56
N ASN A 34 1.39 -6.55 -7.24
CA ASN A 34 1.79 -6.99 -8.58
C ASN A 34 2.33 -8.42 -8.56
N LYS A 35 3.12 -8.78 -7.54
CA LYS A 35 3.64 -10.14 -7.35
C LYS A 35 2.52 -11.15 -7.10
N VAL A 36 1.49 -10.79 -6.33
CA VAL A 36 0.30 -11.63 -6.14
C VAL A 36 -0.42 -11.86 -7.47
N ALA A 37 -0.61 -10.82 -8.28
CA ALA A 37 -1.22 -10.95 -9.60
C ALA A 37 -0.40 -11.88 -10.52
N GLN A 38 0.93 -11.77 -10.49
CA GLN A 38 1.84 -12.67 -11.23
C GLN A 38 1.73 -14.12 -10.74
N MET A 39 1.69 -14.36 -9.43
CA MET A 39 1.52 -15.71 -8.87
C MET A 39 0.22 -16.36 -9.34
N VAL A 40 -0.89 -15.60 -9.34
CA VAL A 40 -2.18 -16.09 -9.84
C VAL A 40 -2.11 -16.44 -11.32
N GLN A 41 -1.41 -15.64 -12.13
CA GLN A 41 -1.18 -15.95 -13.55
C GLN A 41 -0.33 -17.21 -13.74
N ASP A 42 0.73 -17.37 -12.94
CA ASP A 42 1.59 -18.55 -13.02
C ASP A 42 0.86 -19.83 -12.65
N ILE A 43 -0.10 -19.76 -11.72
CA ILE A 43 -1.04 -20.85 -11.45
C ILE A 43 -1.95 -21.07 -12.66
N GLY A 44 -2.48 -19.99 -13.25
CA GLY A 44 -3.30 -20.03 -14.46
C GLY A 44 -2.63 -20.74 -15.65
N LYS A 45 -1.31 -20.56 -15.82
CA LYS A 45 -0.51 -21.25 -16.86
C LYS A 45 -0.48 -22.77 -16.69
N ARG A 46 -0.70 -23.25 -15.46
CA ARG A 46 -0.58 -24.67 -15.07
C ARG A 46 -1.93 -25.37 -14.96
N ILE A 47 -3.03 -24.71 -15.32
CA ILE A 47 -4.36 -25.32 -15.31
C ILE A 47 -4.42 -26.42 -16.37
N PHE A 48 -4.65 -27.66 -15.93
CA PHE A 48 -4.85 -28.81 -16.79
C PHE A 48 -6.29 -28.87 -17.28
N ILE A 49 -6.47 -29.32 -18.52
CA ILE A 49 -7.79 -29.57 -19.10
C ILE A 49 -8.21 -30.98 -18.67
N TRP A 50 -9.31 -31.07 -17.92
CA TRP A 50 -9.74 -32.33 -17.27
C TRP A 50 -10.39 -33.32 -18.23
N SER A 51 -10.77 -32.90 -19.43
CA SER A 51 -11.48 -33.72 -20.41
C SER A 51 -11.03 -33.38 -21.82
N ASP A 52 -11.12 -34.36 -22.73
CA ASP A 52 -10.83 -34.10 -24.14
C ASP A 52 -11.74 -32.96 -24.66
N PRO A 53 -11.14 -31.86 -25.12
CA PRO A 53 -11.89 -30.71 -25.60
C PRO A 53 -12.73 -31.06 -26.84
N PRO A 54 -13.95 -30.55 -26.97
CA PRO A 54 -14.78 -30.82 -28.13
C PRO A 54 -14.16 -30.21 -29.40
N ALA A 55 -14.26 -30.90 -30.53
CA ALA A 55 -13.72 -30.46 -31.83
C ALA A 55 -14.19 -29.04 -32.24
N SER A 56 -15.38 -28.63 -31.79
CA SER A 56 -15.94 -27.29 -32.01
C SER A 56 -15.14 -26.17 -31.32
N LEU A 57 -14.44 -26.46 -30.23
CA LEU A 57 -13.58 -25.51 -29.54
C LEU A 57 -12.33 -25.19 -30.38
N PHE A 58 -11.71 -26.20 -30.99
CA PHE A 58 -10.57 -26.01 -31.90
C PHE A 58 -10.95 -25.19 -33.13
N ALA A 59 -12.16 -25.40 -33.66
CA ALA A 59 -12.68 -24.62 -34.77
C ALA A 59 -12.93 -23.15 -34.40
N LYS A 60 -13.44 -22.87 -33.19
CA LYS A 60 -13.64 -21.50 -32.65
C LYS A 60 -12.32 -20.77 -32.36
N LEU A 61 -11.27 -21.52 -32.01
CA LEU A 61 -9.95 -20.98 -31.71
C LEU A 61 -9.07 -20.79 -32.96
N GLU A 62 -9.65 -20.95 -34.16
CA GLU A 62 -8.93 -20.90 -35.45
C GLU A 62 -7.67 -21.78 -35.49
N LEU A 63 -7.67 -22.90 -34.75
CA LEU A 63 -6.63 -23.92 -34.79
C LEU A 63 -6.78 -24.75 -36.08
N LYS A 64 -6.70 -24.09 -37.22
CA LYS A 64 -6.67 -24.76 -38.52
C LYS A 64 -5.23 -24.82 -39.02
N SER A 65 -4.76 -26.07 -39.12
CA SER A 65 -3.70 -26.52 -40.01
C SER A 65 -2.36 -25.79 -39.88
N GLN A 66 -1.49 -26.35 -39.05
CA GLN A 66 -0.17 -26.86 -39.42
C GLN A 66 0.55 -27.23 -38.12
N ILE A 67 1.51 -28.16 -38.20
CA ILE A 67 2.44 -28.60 -37.16
C ILE A 67 2.14 -30.00 -36.59
N LYS A 68 2.93 -30.96 -37.08
CA LYS A 68 3.28 -32.21 -36.40
C LYS A 68 4.08 -31.87 -35.13
N VAL A 69 3.43 -31.66 -33.99
CA VAL A 69 4.11 -31.66 -32.68
C VAL A 69 3.18 -32.34 -31.67
N SER A 70 3.76 -33.19 -30.84
CA SER A 70 3.10 -33.98 -29.79
C SER A 70 1.98 -33.22 -29.05
N GLU A 71 0.85 -33.90 -28.94
CA GLU A 71 -0.28 -33.66 -28.03
C GLU A 71 -1.10 -32.37 -28.25
N PRO A 72 -2.27 -32.46 -28.93
CA PRO A 72 -3.20 -31.33 -29.14
C PRO A 72 -3.69 -30.67 -27.84
N MET A 73 -3.57 -31.36 -26.71
CA MET A 73 -3.88 -30.86 -25.36
C MET A 73 -2.98 -29.67 -24.96
N ILE A 74 -1.67 -29.74 -25.27
CA ILE A 74 -0.69 -28.70 -24.93
C ILE A 74 -0.95 -27.42 -25.76
N LEU A 75 -1.31 -27.59 -27.04
CA LEU A 75 -1.67 -26.48 -27.92
C LEU A 75 -2.95 -25.79 -27.45
N LEU A 76 -3.95 -26.54 -27.02
CA LEU A 76 -5.18 -25.96 -26.50
C LEU A 76 -4.93 -25.17 -25.20
N GLN A 77 -4.17 -25.76 -24.27
CA GLN A 77 -3.83 -25.12 -22.99
C GLN A 77 -3.13 -23.77 -23.21
N LYS A 78 -2.18 -23.68 -24.15
CA LYS A 78 -1.48 -22.43 -24.50
C LYS A 78 -2.42 -21.38 -25.10
N ASN A 79 -3.34 -21.77 -25.97
CA ASN A 79 -4.27 -20.84 -26.62
C ASN A 79 -5.38 -20.36 -25.67
N CYS A 80 -5.91 -21.23 -24.81
CA CYS A 80 -6.85 -20.83 -23.77
C CYS A 80 -6.22 -19.86 -22.77
N TYR A 81 -4.98 -20.13 -22.33
CA TYR A 81 -4.25 -19.20 -21.47
C TYR A 81 -4.02 -17.84 -22.16
N LYS A 82 -3.65 -17.84 -23.44
CA LYS A 82 -3.48 -16.61 -24.23
C LYS A 82 -4.75 -15.75 -24.24
N LEU A 83 -5.89 -16.36 -24.55
CA LEU A 83 -7.19 -15.65 -24.55
C LEU A 83 -7.61 -15.16 -23.17
N LEU A 84 -7.31 -15.92 -22.12
CA LEU A 84 -7.54 -15.49 -20.74
C LEU A 84 -6.68 -14.27 -20.40
N MET A 85 -5.42 -14.23 -20.82
CA MET A 85 -4.54 -13.08 -20.59
C MET A 85 -4.96 -11.82 -21.37
N GLU A 86 -5.59 -11.98 -22.53
CA GLU A 86 -6.13 -10.89 -23.34
C GLU A 86 -7.49 -10.39 -22.83
N ASN A 87 -8.14 -11.12 -21.93
CA ASN A 87 -9.40 -10.71 -21.33
C ASN A 87 -9.21 -9.41 -20.52
N LYS A 88 -10.05 -8.40 -20.80
CA LYS A 88 -9.96 -7.07 -20.18
C LYS A 88 -10.03 -7.11 -18.65
N ASP A 89 -10.80 -8.02 -18.07
CA ASP A 89 -10.92 -8.16 -16.62
C ASP A 89 -9.62 -8.73 -16.04
N VAL A 90 -9.00 -9.71 -16.70
CA VAL A 90 -7.71 -10.29 -16.29
C VAL A 90 -6.58 -9.26 -16.40
N VAL A 91 -6.53 -8.50 -17.50
CA VAL A 91 -5.57 -7.40 -17.68
C VAL A 91 -5.72 -6.35 -16.57
N LYS A 92 -6.96 -6.06 -16.15
CA LYS A 92 -7.24 -5.14 -15.06
C LYS A 92 -6.63 -5.64 -13.73
N TYR A 93 -6.74 -6.93 -13.41
CA TYR A 93 -6.08 -7.50 -12.21
C TYR A 93 -4.56 -7.62 -12.34
N ASN A 94 -4.02 -7.76 -13.55
CA ASN A 94 -2.56 -7.72 -13.77
C ASN A 94 -1.95 -6.38 -13.31
N ASN A 95 -2.74 -5.31 -13.39
CA ASN A 95 -2.35 -3.96 -12.99
C ASN A 95 -2.85 -3.59 -11.58
N MET A 96 -3.03 -4.57 -10.69
CA MET A 96 -3.56 -4.34 -9.34
C MET A 96 -2.73 -3.34 -8.53
N GLY A 97 -1.41 -3.30 -8.69
CA GLY A 97 -0.56 -2.29 -8.05
C GLY A 97 -0.87 -0.86 -8.49
N LEU A 98 -1.37 -0.65 -9.72
CA LEU A 98 -1.82 0.68 -10.17
C LEU A 98 -3.13 1.09 -9.51
N MET A 99 -4.00 0.13 -9.16
CA MET A 99 -5.21 0.41 -8.38
C MET A 99 -4.91 0.82 -6.95
N PHE A 100 -3.70 0.55 -6.45
CA PHE A 100 -3.25 1.00 -5.14
C PHE A 100 -2.84 2.49 -5.15
N THR A 101 -2.57 3.09 -6.32
CA THR A 101 -2.13 4.49 -6.46
C THR A 101 -3.04 5.52 -5.76
N PRO A 102 -4.39 5.46 -5.87
CA PRO A 102 -5.26 6.38 -5.14
C PRO A 102 -5.09 6.28 -3.62
N PHE A 103 -4.91 5.07 -3.09
CA PHE A 103 -4.67 4.84 -1.67
C PHE A 103 -3.31 5.40 -1.22
N ILE A 104 -2.27 5.34 -2.07
CA ILE A 104 -0.97 5.97 -1.77
C ILE A 104 -1.15 7.46 -1.52
N GLU A 105 -1.94 8.15 -2.34
CA GLU A 105 -2.17 9.59 -2.17
C GLU A 105 -3.03 9.90 -0.93
N GLU A 106 -4.01 9.06 -0.61
CA GLU A 106 -4.76 9.17 0.66
C GLU A 106 -3.88 8.94 1.89
N ILE A 107 -3.00 7.93 1.85
CA ILE A 107 -2.03 7.66 2.92
C ILE A 107 -1.11 8.86 3.09
N LYS A 108 -0.54 9.39 2.01
CA LYS A 108 0.30 10.60 2.06
C LYS A 108 -0.44 11.80 2.64
N LYS A 109 -1.74 11.97 2.34
CA LYS A 109 -2.57 13.02 2.95
C LYS A 109 -2.73 12.81 4.45
N ALA A 110 -2.98 11.58 4.89
CA ALA A 110 -3.06 11.26 6.32
C ALA A 110 -1.72 11.52 7.04
N LEU A 111 -0.59 11.16 6.42
CA LEU A 111 0.74 11.42 6.98
C LEU A 111 1.05 12.91 7.15
N LYS A 112 0.42 13.80 6.36
CA LYS A 112 0.61 15.26 6.51
C LYS A 112 0.15 15.79 7.88
N ILE A 113 -0.74 15.09 8.59
CA ILE A 113 -1.19 15.50 9.93
C ILE A 113 0.00 15.57 10.90
N PHE A 114 0.99 14.67 10.72
CA PHE A 114 2.18 14.64 11.55
C PHE A 114 3.14 15.80 11.30
N LYS A 115 3.05 16.50 10.14
CA LYS A 115 3.88 17.70 9.89
C LYS A 115 3.66 18.80 10.92
N ASN A 116 2.48 18.85 11.57
CA ASN A 116 2.22 19.80 12.65
C ASN A 116 3.14 19.62 13.87
N PHE A 117 3.78 18.45 13.98
CA PHE A 117 4.71 18.08 15.04
C PHE A 117 6.17 18.08 14.57
N GLU A 118 6.45 18.49 13.32
CA GLU A 118 7.78 18.42 12.71
C GLU A 118 8.87 19.12 13.53
N HIS A 119 8.52 20.26 14.14
CA HIS A 119 9.38 21.00 15.05
C HIS A 119 9.90 20.18 16.25
N ILE A 120 9.22 19.10 16.65
CA ILE A 120 9.65 18.26 17.78
C ILE A 120 10.95 17.49 17.48
N TRP A 121 11.14 17.05 16.22
CA TRP A 121 12.28 16.22 15.82
C TRP A 121 13.22 16.90 14.81
N MET A 122 12.79 18.02 14.22
CA MET A 122 13.64 18.81 13.32
C MET A 122 14.51 19.82 14.06
N GLU A 123 13.96 20.47 15.09
CA GLU A 123 14.67 21.52 15.84
C GLU A 123 15.63 20.93 16.87
N ASP A 124 16.77 21.60 17.04
CA ASP A 124 17.71 21.30 18.13
C ASP A 124 17.22 21.97 19.42
N LYS A 125 17.10 21.17 20.48
CA LYS A 125 16.52 21.62 21.76
C LYS A 125 17.44 22.61 22.45
N GLU A 126 18.75 22.34 22.40
CA GLU A 126 19.78 23.16 22.99
C GLU A 126 19.87 24.50 22.26
N GLU A 127 19.84 24.52 20.93
CA GLU A 127 19.83 25.76 20.14
C GLU A 127 18.61 26.62 20.48
N LYS A 128 17.41 26.02 20.48
CA LYS A 128 16.17 26.73 20.81
C LYS A 128 16.15 27.27 22.24
N LEU A 129 16.70 26.51 23.18
CA LEU A 129 16.83 26.95 24.57
C LEU A 129 17.80 28.14 24.67
N GLN A 130 18.93 28.10 23.96
CA GLN A 130 19.89 29.21 23.94
C GLN A 130 19.27 30.47 23.33
N GLU A 131 18.53 30.35 22.23
CA GLU A 131 17.77 31.47 21.64
C GLU A 131 16.76 32.06 22.61
N PHE A 132 16.01 31.21 23.33
CA PHE A 132 15.07 31.66 24.34
C PHE A 132 15.80 32.42 25.48
N LEU A 133 16.89 31.88 26.01
CA LEU A 133 17.67 32.54 27.08
C LEU A 133 18.31 33.86 26.65
N LYS A 134 18.71 34.00 25.38
CA LYS A 134 19.24 35.27 24.83
C LYS A 134 18.23 36.42 24.87
N THR A 135 16.92 36.12 24.91
CA THR A 135 15.89 37.15 25.06
C THR A 135 15.77 37.70 26.49
N ASN A 136 16.60 37.20 27.42
CA ASN A 136 16.54 37.48 28.86
C ASN A 136 15.11 37.35 29.43
N PRO A 137 14.46 36.19 29.22
CA PRO A 137 13.06 35.99 29.56
C PRO A 137 12.85 36.05 31.07
N GLY A 138 11.76 36.71 31.48
CA GLY A 138 11.33 36.75 32.86
C GLY A 138 10.55 35.50 33.26
N LEU A 139 10.13 35.44 34.53
CA LEU A 139 9.38 34.32 35.07
C LEU A 139 8.03 34.10 34.34
N TYR A 140 7.44 35.18 33.82
CA TYR A 140 6.18 35.10 33.08
C TYR A 140 6.36 34.36 31.76
N GLU A 141 7.39 34.71 30.97
CA GLU A 141 7.73 34.07 29.70
C GLU A 141 8.09 32.59 29.88
N PHE A 142 8.83 32.25 30.94
CA PHE A 142 9.09 30.85 31.31
C PHE A 142 7.80 30.07 31.57
N LYS A 143 6.85 30.67 32.28
CA LYS A 143 5.56 30.04 32.59
C LYS A 143 4.73 29.86 31.32
N GLU A 144 4.71 30.84 30.43
CA GLU A 144 4.02 30.73 29.13
C GLU A 144 4.61 29.61 28.27
N GLU A 145 5.94 29.53 28.17
CA GLU A 145 6.61 28.49 27.38
C GLU A 145 6.38 27.09 27.98
N TYR A 146 6.41 26.97 29.31
CA TYR A 146 6.05 25.73 30.00
C TYR A 146 4.61 25.29 29.68
N ILE A 147 3.64 26.21 29.73
CA ILE A 147 2.24 25.94 29.37
C ILE A 147 2.12 25.54 27.89
N ARG A 148 2.88 26.19 26.99
CA ARG A 148 2.91 25.86 25.56
C ARG A 148 3.39 24.43 25.33
N LEU A 149 4.47 24.02 26.00
CA LEU A 149 5.01 22.66 25.94
C LEU A 149 4.06 21.62 26.54
N GLN A 150 3.39 21.93 27.67
CA GLN A 150 2.35 21.04 28.21
C GLN A 150 1.19 20.82 27.23
N LYS A 151 0.71 21.89 26.58
CA LYS A 151 -0.33 21.79 25.56
C LYS A 151 0.16 20.95 24.37
N LEU A 152 1.42 21.08 23.98
CA LEU A 152 2.01 20.27 22.93
C LEU A 152 2.06 18.79 23.31
N SER A 153 2.54 18.44 24.52
CA SER A 153 2.54 17.05 25.02
C SER A 153 1.14 16.45 24.98
N LYS A 154 0.14 17.17 25.51
CA LYS A 154 -1.26 16.72 25.47
C LYS A 154 -1.76 16.51 24.04
N ARG A 155 -1.32 17.31 23.07
CA ARG A 155 -1.71 17.09 21.66
C ARG A 155 -1.09 15.82 21.07
N VAL A 156 0.15 15.49 21.47
CA VAL A 156 0.81 14.25 21.07
C VAL A 156 0.12 13.04 21.70
N ASP A 157 -0.21 13.11 23.00
CA ASP A 157 -0.90 12.04 23.71
C ASP A 157 -2.31 11.75 23.16
N ASN A 158 -2.93 12.75 22.53
CA ASN A 158 -4.27 12.65 21.93
C ASN A 158 -4.24 12.32 20.43
N ILE A 159 -3.08 11.96 19.85
CA ILE A 159 -3.04 11.46 18.47
C ILE A 159 -3.86 10.17 18.40
N VAL A 160 -4.70 10.07 17.37
CA VAL A 160 -5.57 8.90 17.17
C VAL A 160 -4.68 7.69 16.82
N PRO A 161 -4.74 6.59 17.59
CA PRO A 161 -3.83 5.45 17.45
C PRO A 161 -4.00 4.69 16.13
N GLU A 162 -5.20 4.70 15.55
CA GLU A 162 -5.49 4.03 14.29
C GLU A 162 -6.25 4.95 13.34
N ILE A 163 -5.72 5.14 12.13
CA ILE A 163 -6.35 5.93 11.07
C ILE A 163 -6.80 4.98 9.96
N ALA A 164 -8.12 4.86 9.79
CA ALA A 164 -8.71 4.01 8.75
C ALA A 164 -8.79 4.74 7.39
N ILE A 165 -8.27 4.09 6.35
CA ILE A 165 -8.29 4.56 4.95
C ILE A 165 -8.84 3.42 4.09
N GLY A 166 -10.15 3.39 3.88
CA GLY A 166 -10.82 2.28 3.21
C GLY A 166 -10.61 0.96 3.96
N ASN A 167 -9.91 0.01 3.34
CA ASN A 167 -9.55 -1.29 3.94
C ASN A 167 -8.12 -1.32 4.52
N ILE A 168 -7.47 -0.17 4.61
CA ILE A 168 -6.11 0.01 5.14
C ILE A 168 -6.21 0.69 6.51
N CYS A 169 -5.41 0.24 7.45
CA CYS A 169 -5.26 0.87 8.77
C CYS A 169 -3.83 1.38 8.92
N LEU A 170 -3.67 2.66 9.25
CA LEU A 170 -2.40 3.22 9.70
C LEU A 170 -2.36 3.12 11.22
N ASP A 171 -1.39 2.39 11.75
CA ASP A 171 -1.07 2.33 13.16
C ASP A 171 -0.09 3.46 13.48
N THR A 172 -0.46 4.31 14.43
CA THR A 172 0.36 5.45 14.85
C THR A 172 0.97 5.25 16.24
N GLY A 173 0.78 4.06 16.83
CA GLY A 173 1.28 3.68 18.15
C GLY A 173 2.65 3.04 18.14
#